data_AF-D2PKI0-F1
#
_entry.id   AF-D2PKI0-F1
#
_cell.length_a   1.000
_cell.length_b   1.000
_cell.length_c   1.000
_cell.angle_alpha   90.00
_cell.angle_beta   90.00
_cell.angle_gamma   90.00
#
_symmetry.space_group_name_H-M   'P 1'
#
loop_
_entity.id
_entity.type
_entity.pdbx_description
1 polymer ?
#
loop_
_entity_poly.entity_id
_entity_poly.type
_entity_poly.pdbx_seq_one_letter_code
_entity_poly.pdbx_strand_id
1 'polypeptide(L)'
;MNYDEFNTEYTKVLDKIKSGKCSWSELSGHVTRLRQSTAGITVPAERHQIDSDLAALAQMVDLSRRTNDKEDVWTVTSEAIRRASSQEGTVADRIGRIEASINDITALANRNPDEREALMQSTSTLRILHSSLQSSLRAEQADQEAAAAVR
;
A
#
# COMPACT_ATOMS: atom_id res chain seq x y z
N MET A 1 -13.07 -26.72 11.94
CA MET A 1 -12.07 -26.32 12.95
C MET A 1 -12.77 -26.34 14.29
N ASN A 2 -12.19 -26.99 15.30
CA ASN A 2 -12.61 -26.84 16.71
C ASN A 2 -11.72 -25.81 17.43
N TYR A 3 -12.01 -25.49 18.68
CA TYR A 3 -11.25 -24.49 19.43
C TYR A 3 -9.77 -24.88 19.65
N ASP A 4 -9.47 -26.16 19.87
CA ASP A 4 -8.08 -26.63 20.08
C ASP A 4 -7.23 -26.51 18.80
N GLU A 5 -7.83 -26.80 17.65
CA GLU A 5 -7.23 -26.59 16.33
C GLU A 5 -7.00 -25.09 16.08
N PHE A 6 -7.96 -24.23 16.45
CA PHE A 6 -7.79 -22.78 16.38
C PHE A 6 -6.63 -22.31 17.26
N ASN A 7 -6.56 -22.76 18.52
CA ASN A 7 -5.52 -22.35 19.45
C ASN A 7 -4.11 -22.77 18.98
N THR A 8 -4.02 -23.93 18.32
CA THR A 8 -2.78 -24.41 17.68
C THR A 8 -2.35 -23.47 16.56
N GLU A 9 -3.26 -23.11 15.65
CA GLU A 9 -2.95 -22.18 14.56
C GLU A 9 -2.68 -20.75 15.06
N TYR A 10 -3.43 -20.29 16.06
CA TYR A 10 -3.21 -19.03 16.77
C TYR A 10 -1.79 -18.94 17.32
N THR A 11 -1.33 -19.99 18.01
CA THR A 11 0.02 -20.06 18.59
C THR A 11 1.10 -20.02 17.51
N LYS A 12 0.89 -20.68 16.35
CA LYS A 12 1.81 -20.59 15.21
C LYS A 12 1.92 -19.17 14.65
N VAL A 13 0.79 -18.45 14.56
CA VAL A 13 0.80 -17.05 14.11
C VAL A 13 1.52 -16.16 15.14
N LEU A 14 1.28 -16.36 16.43
CA LEU A 14 2.01 -15.66 17.48
C LEU A 14 3.53 -15.90 17.41
N ASP A 15 3.97 -17.12 17.19
CA ASP A 15 5.39 -17.45 17.06
C ASP A 15 6.02 -16.75 15.85
N LYS A 16 5.31 -16.71 14.71
CA LYS A 16 5.73 -15.94 13.53
C LYS A 16 5.89 -14.45 13.83
N ILE A 17 4.92 -13.85 14.54
CA ILE A 17 5.00 -12.44 14.97
C ILE A 17 6.22 -12.22 15.88
N LYS A 18 6.41 -13.07 16.89
CA LYS A 18 7.53 -12.96 17.85
C LYS A 18 8.89 -13.17 17.20
N SER A 19 8.97 -14.07 16.22
CA SER A 19 10.22 -14.37 15.51
C SER A 19 10.68 -13.24 14.59
N GLY A 20 9.77 -12.34 14.18
CA GLY A 20 10.03 -11.26 13.22
C GLY A 20 10.38 -11.74 11.80
N LYS A 21 10.31 -13.06 11.52
CA LYS A 21 10.70 -13.67 10.23
C LYS A 21 9.60 -13.62 9.17
N CYS A 22 8.46 -13.04 9.49
CA CYS A 22 7.29 -12.98 8.62
C CYS A 22 6.99 -11.52 8.31
N SER A 23 6.79 -11.20 7.03
CA SER A 23 6.34 -9.87 6.63
C SER A 23 4.93 -9.60 7.15
N TRP A 24 4.57 -8.31 7.28
CA TRP A 24 3.23 -7.92 7.69
C TRP A 24 2.14 -8.48 6.77
N SER A 25 2.36 -8.50 5.45
CA SER A 25 1.38 -9.00 4.47
C SER A 25 1.11 -10.49 4.66
N GLU A 26 2.15 -11.29 4.92
CA GLU A 26 2.00 -12.71 5.24
C GLU A 26 1.26 -12.92 6.56
N LEU A 27 1.58 -12.15 7.60
CA LEU A 27 0.89 -12.21 8.90
C LEU A 27 -0.61 -11.87 8.76
N SER A 28 -0.94 -10.82 8.01
CA SER A 28 -2.32 -10.43 7.69
C SER A 28 -3.08 -11.53 6.94
N GLY A 29 -2.41 -12.17 5.97
CA GLY A 29 -2.95 -13.32 5.25
C GLY A 29 -3.18 -14.55 6.15
N HIS A 30 -2.34 -14.77 7.16
CA HIS A 30 -2.55 -15.82 8.16
C HIS A 30 -3.77 -15.54 9.04
N VAL A 31 -3.93 -14.32 9.56
CA VAL A 31 -5.08 -13.92 10.39
C VAL A 31 -6.40 -14.03 9.60
N THR A 32 -6.41 -13.63 8.33
CA THR A 32 -7.59 -13.73 7.46
C THR A 32 -8.03 -15.18 7.27
N ARG A 33 -7.08 -16.09 6.99
CA ARG A 33 -7.35 -17.52 6.87
C ARG A 33 -7.86 -18.11 8.18
N LEU A 34 -7.29 -17.72 9.30
CA LEU A 34 -7.72 -18.18 10.63
C LEU A 34 -9.16 -17.74 10.94
N ARG A 35 -9.51 -16.50 10.60
CA ARG A 35 -10.90 -15.99 10.70
C ARG A 35 -11.87 -16.79 9.84
N GLN A 36 -11.52 -17.09 8.59
CA GLN A 36 -12.36 -17.88 7.69
C GLN A 36 -12.56 -19.31 8.22
N SER A 37 -11.49 -19.91 8.75
CA SER A 37 -11.49 -21.30 9.25
C SER A 37 -12.38 -21.49 10.49
N THR A 38 -12.62 -20.42 11.24
CA THR A 38 -13.44 -20.42 12.46
C THR A 38 -14.88 -19.97 12.23
N ALA A 39 -15.28 -19.65 10.99
CA ALA A 39 -16.63 -19.18 10.68
C ALA A 39 -17.74 -20.19 11.03
N GLY A 40 -17.41 -21.48 11.02
CA GLY A 40 -18.34 -22.57 11.40
C GLY A 40 -18.47 -22.82 12.90
N ILE A 41 -17.70 -22.14 13.76
CA ILE A 41 -17.77 -22.30 15.21
C ILE A 41 -18.82 -21.33 15.77
N THR A 42 -19.96 -21.86 16.18
CA THR A 42 -21.13 -21.08 16.63
C THR A 42 -21.43 -21.21 18.12
N VAL A 43 -20.69 -22.06 18.85
CA VAL A 43 -20.86 -22.22 20.30
C VAL A 43 -20.53 -20.87 20.97
N PRO A 44 -21.45 -20.25 21.75
CA PRO A 44 -21.29 -18.86 22.19
C PRO A 44 -20.01 -18.58 22.98
N ALA A 45 -19.61 -19.49 23.87
CA ALA A 45 -18.40 -19.36 24.67
C ALA A 45 -17.12 -19.43 23.80
N GLU A 46 -17.05 -20.41 22.90
CA GLU A 46 -15.93 -20.58 21.98
C GLU A 46 -15.84 -19.41 21.00
N ARG A 47 -16.99 -18.95 20.48
CA ARG A 47 -17.07 -17.80 19.56
C ARG A 47 -16.51 -16.53 20.20
N HIS A 48 -16.93 -16.22 21.44
CA HIS A 48 -16.41 -15.07 22.18
C HIS A 48 -14.90 -15.13 22.35
N GLN A 49 -14.37 -16.30 22.70
CA GLN A 49 -12.94 -16.48 22.88
C GLN A 49 -12.17 -16.31 21.57
N ILE A 50 -12.65 -16.93 20.49
CA ILE A 50 -12.07 -16.79 19.14
C ILE A 50 -12.08 -15.33 18.69
N ASP A 51 -13.17 -14.60 18.92
CA ASP A 51 -13.26 -13.18 18.55
C ASP A 51 -12.25 -12.32 19.31
N SER A 52 -12.11 -12.56 20.62
CA SER A 52 -11.10 -11.91 21.45
C SER A 52 -9.68 -12.18 20.96
N ASP A 53 -9.36 -13.43 20.67
CA ASP A 53 -8.03 -13.85 20.23
C ASP A 53 -7.69 -13.34 18.82
N LEU A 54 -8.66 -13.35 17.90
CA LEU A 54 -8.51 -12.74 16.57
C LEU A 54 -8.31 -11.22 16.66
N ALA A 55 -8.98 -10.55 17.60
CA ALA A 55 -8.79 -9.12 17.83
C ALA A 55 -7.37 -8.83 18.38
N ALA A 56 -6.89 -9.64 19.32
CA ALA A 56 -5.52 -9.52 19.84
C ALA A 56 -4.47 -9.74 18.74
N LEU A 57 -4.62 -10.77 17.90
CA LEU A 57 -3.73 -10.97 16.74
C LEU A 57 -3.75 -9.78 15.79
N ALA A 58 -4.93 -9.22 15.49
CA ALA A 58 -5.03 -8.07 14.60
C ALA A 58 -4.26 -6.85 15.16
N GLN A 59 -4.34 -6.60 16.47
CA GLN A 59 -3.58 -5.53 17.12
C GLN A 59 -2.06 -5.78 17.06
N MET A 60 -1.62 -7.01 17.30
CA MET A 60 -0.19 -7.36 17.22
C MET A 60 0.35 -7.25 15.80
N VAL A 61 -0.44 -7.63 14.79
CA VAL A 61 -0.08 -7.48 13.38
C VAL A 61 -0.01 -6.00 13.00
N ASP A 62 -0.93 -5.15 13.47
CA ASP A 62 -0.85 -3.70 13.24
C ASP A 62 0.35 -3.07 13.95
N LEU A 63 0.69 -3.52 15.16
CA LEU A 63 1.91 -3.07 15.85
C LEU A 63 3.18 -3.51 15.09
N SER A 64 3.20 -4.73 14.55
CA SER A 64 4.29 -5.22 13.71
C SER A 64 4.41 -4.41 12.41
N ARG A 65 3.29 -3.98 11.80
CA ARG A 65 3.30 -3.04 10.67
C ARG A 65 4.06 -1.77 11.03
N ARG A 66 3.67 -1.12 12.12
CA ARG A 66 4.22 0.17 12.58
C ARG A 66 5.69 0.11 12.99
N THR A 67 6.15 -1.04 13.47
CA THR A 67 7.51 -1.21 14.00
C THR A 67 8.50 -1.84 13.02
N ASN A 68 8.01 -2.61 12.04
CA ASN A 68 8.83 -3.32 11.07
C ASN A 68 8.93 -2.59 9.72
N ASP A 69 7.94 -1.76 9.35
CA ASP A 69 8.10 -0.78 8.27
C ASP A 69 8.94 0.40 8.78
N LYS A 70 10.26 0.21 8.82
CA LYS A 70 11.25 1.30 8.89
C LYS A 70 11.43 2.00 7.53
N GLU A 71 10.50 1.84 6.59
CA GLU A 71 10.42 2.77 5.46
C GLU A 71 9.94 4.09 6.04
N ASP A 72 10.89 4.99 6.30
CA ASP A 72 10.57 6.35 6.71
C ASP A 72 9.68 6.97 5.62
N VAL A 73 8.41 7.17 5.95
CA VAL A 73 7.38 7.69 5.05
C VAL A 73 7.84 8.99 4.42
N TRP A 74 8.56 9.81 5.19
CA TRP A 74 9.19 11.03 4.72
C TRP A 74 10.22 10.77 3.62
N THR A 75 11.13 9.81 3.83
CA THR A 75 12.17 9.46 2.87
C THR A 75 11.56 8.95 1.56
N VAL A 76 10.63 7.99 1.63
CA VAL A 76 9.98 7.41 0.43
C VAL A 76 9.22 8.49 -0.35
N THR A 77 8.44 9.32 0.35
CA THR A 77 7.66 10.40 -0.28
C THR A 77 8.56 11.47 -0.89
N SER A 78 9.63 11.87 -0.19
CA SER A 78 10.59 12.86 -0.68
C SER A 78 11.33 12.37 -1.92
N GLU A 79 11.74 11.09 -1.96
CA GLU A 79 12.36 10.50 -3.14
C GLU A 79 11.41 10.41 -4.33
N ALA A 80 10.17 9.99 -4.10
CA ALA A 80 9.14 9.94 -5.14
C ALA A 80 8.87 11.33 -5.74
N ILE A 81 8.77 12.37 -4.90
CA ILE A 81 8.61 13.76 -5.35
C ILE A 81 9.83 14.24 -6.13
N ARG A 82 11.04 13.96 -5.64
CA ARG A 82 12.29 14.34 -6.31
C ARG A 82 12.38 13.71 -7.69
N ARG A 83 12.03 12.42 -7.82
CA ARG A 83 12.01 11.69 -9.09
C ARG A 83 10.99 12.27 -10.08
N ALA A 84 9.79 12.58 -9.59
CA ALA A 84 8.71 13.16 -10.40
C ALA A 84 9.04 14.58 -10.88
N SER A 85 9.79 15.35 -10.08
CA SER A 85 10.17 16.73 -10.40
C SER A 85 11.33 16.84 -11.40
N SER A 86 12.04 15.73 -11.68
CA SER A 86 13.17 15.73 -12.62
C SER A 86 12.73 16.13 -14.03
N GLN A 87 13.46 17.08 -14.62
CA GLN A 87 13.24 17.57 -15.98
C GLN A 87 13.94 16.72 -17.06
N GLU A 88 14.64 15.66 -16.67
CA GLU A 88 15.44 14.85 -17.59
C GLU A 88 14.58 13.98 -18.54
N GLY A 89 15.07 13.75 -19.76
CA GLY A 89 14.40 12.90 -20.74
C GLY A 89 13.25 13.58 -21.49
N THR A 90 12.48 12.78 -22.21
CA THR A 90 11.36 13.24 -23.04
C THR A 90 10.13 13.59 -22.18
N VAL A 91 9.15 14.31 -22.76
CA VAL A 91 7.87 14.57 -22.09
C VAL A 91 7.16 13.27 -21.70
N ALA A 92 7.24 12.23 -22.53
CA ALA A 92 6.70 10.91 -22.23
C ALA A 92 7.40 10.25 -21.02
N ASP A 93 8.73 10.32 -20.95
CA ASP A 93 9.49 9.77 -19.81
C ASP A 93 9.12 10.49 -18.50
N ARG A 94 8.92 11.82 -18.58
CA ARG A 94 8.53 12.64 -17.44
C ARG A 94 7.13 12.27 -16.94
N ILE A 95 6.17 12.09 -17.85
CA ILE A 95 4.81 11.61 -17.53
C ILE A 95 4.88 10.25 -16.83
N GLY A 96 5.63 9.29 -17.38
CA GLY A 96 5.77 7.96 -16.80
C GLY A 96 6.39 7.97 -15.40
N ARG A 97 7.38 8.83 -15.14
CA ARG A 97 7.95 8.98 -13.78
C ARG A 97 6.96 9.58 -12.79
N ILE A 98 6.16 10.55 -13.21
CA ILE A 98 5.14 11.15 -12.34
C ILE A 98 4.06 10.11 -11.99
N GLU A 99 3.61 9.30 -12.96
CA GLU A 99 2.66 8.22 -12.73
C GLU A 99 3.21 7.18 -11.76
N ALA A 100 4.45 6.75 -11.96
CA ALA A 100 5.13 5.82 -11.05
C ALA A 100 5.19 6.40 -9.62
N SER A 101 5.61 7.65 -9.45
CA SER A 101 5.67 8.30 -8.14
C SER A 101 4.28 8.46 -7.48
N ILE A 102 3.23 8.74 -8.25
CA ILE A 102 1.85 8.78 -7.72
C ILE A 102 1.43 7.39 -7.21
N ASN A 103 1.75 6.33 -7.95
CA ASN A 103 1.44 4.96 -7.56
C ASN A 103 2.21 4.55 -6.29
N ASP A 104 3.50 4.88 -6.21
CA ASP A 104 4.36 4.62 -5.04
C ASP A 104 3.76 5.27 -3.78
N ILE A 105 3.44 6.57 -3.85
CA ILE A 105 2.87 7.32 -2.72
C ILE A 105 1.47 6.80 -2.37
N THR A 106 0.65 6.43 -3.37
CA THR A 106 -0.69 5.86 -3.12
C THR A 106 -0.60 4.51 -2.42
N ALA A 107 0.33 3.65 -2.82
CA ALA A 107 0.59 2.37 -2.17
C ALA A 107 1.09 2.58 -0.73
N LEU A 108 1.97 3.57 -0.51
CA LEU A 108 2.44 3.95 0.82
C LEU A 108 1.29 4.46 1.71
N ALA A 109 0.39 5.27 1.15
CA ALA A 109 -0.78 5.80 1.85
C ALA A 109 -1.78 4.70 2.24
N ASN A 110 -1.95 3.68 1.40
CA ASN A 110 -2.78 2.52 1.74
C ASN A 110 -2.18 1.66 2.85
N ARG A 111 -0.84 1.64 2.98
CA ARG A 111 -0.12 0.97 4.08
C ARG A 111 -0.08 1.82 5.36
N ASN A 112 -0.27 3.14 5.27
CA ASN A 112 -0.16 4.09 6.37
C ASN A 112 -1.46 4.92 6.51
N PRO A 113 -2.54 4.32 7.06
CA PRO A 113 -3.84 4.99 7.13
C PRO A 113 -3.80 6.29 7.94
N ASP A 114 -2.96 6.36 8.97
CA ASP A 114 -2.80 7.55 9.82
C ASP A 114 -2.18 8.74 9.05
N GLU A 115 -1.36 8.49 8.03
CA GLU A 115 -0.72 9.52 7.20
C GLU A 115 -1.37 9.65 5.82
N ARG A 116 -2.43 8.89 5.55
CA ARG A 116 -3.04 8.77 4.23
C ARG A 116 -3.45 10.11 3.66
N GLU A 117 -4.04 10.99 4.45
CA GLU A 117 -4.49 12.30 3.98
C GLU A 117 -3.31 13.18 3.51
N ALA A 118 -2.25 13.27 4.32
CA ALA A 118 -1.04 14.02 4.00
C ALA A 118 -0.32 13.47 2.75
N LEU A 119 -0.24 12.13 2.64
CA LEU A 119 0.33 11.46 1.47
C LEU A 119 -0.52 11.70 0.22
N MET A 120 -1.85 11.63 0.33
CA MET A 120 -2.75 11.91 -0.78
C MET A 120 -2.69 13.38 -1.22
N GLN A 121 -2.50 14.31 -0.30
CA GLN A 121 -2.26 15.72 -0.64
C GLN A 121 -0.97 15.88 -1.47
N SER A 122 0.09 15.16 -1.13
CA SER A 122 1.34 15.16 -1.89
C SER A 122 1.14 14.65 -3.33
N THR A 123 0.28 13.64 -3.53
CA THR A 123 -0.08 13.18 -4.88
C THR A 123 -0.88 14.19 -5.70
N SER A 124 -1.62 15.09 -5.05
CA SER A 124 -2.44 16.11 -5.75
C SER A 124 -1.57 17.05 -6.58
N THR A 125 -0.45 17.53 -6.02
CA THR A 125 0.53 18.37 -6.73
C THR A 125 1.11 17.65 -7.95
N LEU A 126 1.42 16.36 -7.81
CA LEU A 126 1.94 15.55 -8.91
C LEU A 126 0.90 15.35 -10.01
N ARG A 127 -0.39 15.17 -9.67
CA ARG A 127 -1.48 15.09 -10.66
C ARG A 127 -1.65 16.38 -11.46
N ILE A 128 -1.46 17.54 -10.83
CA ILE A 128 -1.48 18.83 -11.53
C ILE A 128 -0.33 18.90 -12.55
N LEU A 129 0.88 18.53 -12.14
CA LEU A 129 2.05 18.50 -13.03
C LEU A 129 1.84 17.51 -14.19
N HIS A 130 1.30 16.33 -13.90
CA HIS A 130 0.97 15.31 -14.90
C HIS A 130 -0.01 15.83 -15.95
N SER A 131 -1.13 16.44 -15.52
CA SER A 131 -2.15 17.01 -16.42
C SER A 131 -1.56 18.11 -17.32
N SER A 132 -0.69 18.96 -16.75
CA SER A 132 0.02 19.99 -17.51
C SER A 132 0.89 19.38 -18.61
N LEU A 133 1.71 18.38 -18.29
CA LEU A 133 2.58 17.72 -19.25
C LEU A 133 1.82 16.94 -20.33
N GLN A 134 0.71 16.29 -19.97
CA GLN A 134 -0.16 15.67 -20.95
C GLN A 134 -0.72 16.68 -21.96
N SER A 135 -1.07 17.88 -21.49
CA SER A 135 -1.56 18.95 -22.36
C SER A 135 -0.46 19.43 -23.31
N SER A 136 0.78 19.60 -22.82
CA SER A 136 1.94 19.92 -23.65
C SER A 136 2.23 18.84 -24.69
N LEU A 137 2.19 17.56 -24.31
CA LEU A 137 2.44 16.45 -25.23
C LEU A 137 1.44 16.41 -26.39
N ARG A 138 0.15 16.64 -26.09
CA ARG A 138 -0.90 16.68 -27.13
C ARG A 138 -0.70 17.85 -28.09
N ALA A 139 -0.27 19.01 -27.59
CA ALA A 139 0.04 20.16 -28.44
C ALA A 139 1.22 19.88 -29.38
N GLU A 140 2.31 19.30 -28.85
CA GLU A 140 3.47 18.91 -29.67
C GLU A 140 3.11 17.90 -30.76
N GLN A 141 2.24 16.93 -30.45
CA GLN A 141 1.77 15.93 -31.41
C GLN A 141 0.90 16.57 -32.51
N ALA A 142 -0.03 17.45 -32.15
CA ALA A 142 -0.88 18.14 -33.12
C ALA A 142 -0.05 19.02 -34.08
N ASP A 143 0.97 19.70 -33.57
CA ASP A 143 1.87 20.53 -34.39
C ASP A 143 2.70 19.68 -35.37
N GLN A 144 3.16 18.50 -34.94
CA GLN A 144 3.89 17.57 -35.80
C GLN A 144 3.00 16.97 -36.89
N GLU A 145 1.76 16.63 -36.57
CA GLU A 145 0.77 16.13 -37.54
C GLU A 145 0.42 17.21 -38.58
N ALA A 146 0.23 18.46 -38.14
CA ALA A 146 -0.02 19.59 -39.04
C ALA A 146 1.17 19.84 -39.97
N ALA A 147 2.41 19.79 -39.46
CA ALA A 147 3.62 19.95 -40.26
C ALA A 147 3.83 18.79 -41.26
N ALA A 148 3.42 17.57 -40.91
CA ALA A 148 3.49 16.41 -41.79
C ALA A 148 2.43 16.45 -42.91
N ALA A 149 1.25 17.02 -42.65
CA ALA A 149 0.16 17.15 -43.63
C ALA A 149 0.39 18.21 -44.72
N VAL A 150 1.35 19.13 -44.50
CA VAL A 150 1.69 20.23 -45.43
C VAL A 150 2.89 19.87 -46.35
N ARG A 151 3.49 18.69 -46.17
CA ARG A 151 4.56 18.13 -47.04
C ARG A 151 4.00 17.18 -48.09
#